data_AF-A0A3C0IBB5-F1
#
_entry.id   AF-A0A3C0IBB5-F1
#
_cell.length_a   1.000
_cell.length_b   1.000
_cell.length_c   1.000
_cell.angle_alpha   90.00
_cell.angle_beta   90.00
_cell.angle_gamma   90.00
#
_symmetry.space_group_name_H-M   'P 1'
#
loop_
_entity.id
_entity.type
_entity.pdbx_description
1 polymer ?
#
loop_
_entity_poly.entity_id
_entity_poly.type
_entity_poly.pdbx_seq_one_letter_code
_entity_poly.pdbx_strand_id
1 'polypeptide(L)'
;MIPLLRAFWKYFWSAKTAHGLHSPFVFHLYAQVIIPPASPRASLPTAWHKLRADFLQNKTPLAFEEIGAGSKQLRRSSGRTIAQITHTAATTPAKAQLLYRLVSFCQPLQVLELGTCVGLGTLAMAYALPPQASLFTFEGAPPLASLSEVVFEQQAPAEISISLVAGHLDQTLPAWASEHTRIDFAFLDANHRFEPTLRYFDTLLPLCHEDTCLVFDDIHWSAEMEAAWETICQHESVTLSLDLFNIGVVFFRRKQPKQHFVLWHTSF
;
A
#
# COMPACT_ATOMS: atom_id res chain seq x y z
N MET A 1 -4.33 0.73 21.49
CA MET A 1 -3.06 1.16 22.12
C MET A 1 -2.29 -0.01 22.76
N ILE A 2 -2.84 -0.72 23.75
CA ILE A 2 -2.16 -1.90 24.36
C ILE A 2 -1.84 -3.04 23.36
N PRO A 3 -2.72 -3.38 22.38
CA PRO A 3 -2.44 -4.46 21.42
C PRO A 3 -1.27 -4.13 20.49
N LEU A 4 -1.24 -2.91 19.93
CA LEU A 4 -0.19 -2.46 19.02
C LEU A 4 1.19 -2.38 19.70
N LEU A 5 1.23 -1.96 20.98
CA LEU A 5 2.46 -1.96 21.76
C LEU A 5 3.01 -3.38 21.94
N ARG A 6 2.13 -4.36 22.24
CA ARG A 6 2.55 -5.78 22.36
C ARG A 6 3.04 -6.33 21.03
N ALA A 7 2.33 -6.04 19.93
CA ALA A 7 2.76 -6.41 18.58
C ALA A 7 4.14 -5.82 18.27
N PHE A 8 4.37 -4.55 18.60
CA PHE A 8 5.65 -3.89 18.37
C PHE A 8 6.80 -4.57 19.11
N TRP A 9 6.61 -4.92 20.38
CA TRP A 9 7.65 -5.66 21.11
C TRP A 9 7.91 -7.03 20.50
N LYS A 10 6.87 -7.81 20.15
CA LYS A 10 7.02 -9.11 19.47
C LYS A 10 7.83 -8.95 18.17
N TYR A 11 7.49 -7.95 17.37
CA TYR A 11 8.21 -7.59 16.16
C TYR A 11 9.67 -7.22 16.45
N PHE A 12 9.92 -6.31 17.40
CA PHE A 12 11.26 -5.82 17.75
C PHE A 12 12.22 -6.95 18.11
N TRP A 13 11.75 -7.94 18.88
CA TRP A 13 12.56 -9.09 19.28
C TRP A 13 12.77 -10.12 18.15
N SER A 14 11.88 -10.15 17.17
CA SER A 14 11.90 -11.12 16.06
C SER A 14 12.59 -10.58 14.80
N ALA A 15 12.66 -9.25 14.67
CA ALA A 15 13.13 -8.56 13.48
C ALA A 15 14.61 -8.84 13.22
N LYS A 16 14.89 -9.34 12.01
CA LYS A 16 16.26 -9.56 11.52
C LYS A 16 16.76 -8.34 10.76
N THR A 17 18.09 -8.23 10.70
CA THR A 17 18.81 -7.29 9.85
C THR A 17 19.60 -8.02 8.78
N ALA A 18 20.31 -7.29 7.91
CA ALA A 18 21.09 -7.82 6.79
C ALA A 18 22.02 -8.99 7.18
N HIS A 19 22.59 -8.99 8.39
CA HIS A 19 23.54 -10.01 8.86
C HIS A 19 22.95 -11.43 9.04
N GLY A 20 21.63 -11.61 8.91
CA GLY A 20 20.95 -12.91 9.03
C GLY A 20 20.18 -13.37 7.78
N LEU A 21 20.37 -12.69 6.64
CA LEU A 21 19.63 -12.98 5.41
C LEU A 21 20.45 -13.85 4.46
N HIS A 22 20.04 -15.10 4.30
CA HIS A 22 20.68 -16.05 3.37
C HIS A 22 19.98 -16.13 2.00
N SER A 23 18.79 -15.56 1.85
CA SER A 23 18.12 -15.43 0.55
C SER A 23 18.72 -14.22 -0.18
N PRO A 24 19.39 -14.41 -1.35
CA PRO A 24 19.97 -13.29 -2.09
C PRO A 24 18.93 -12.24 -2.48
N PHE A 25 17.73 -12.68 -2.88
CA PHE A 25 16.62 -11.78 -3.20
C PHE A 25 16.23 -10.91 -2.00
N VAL A 26 16.00 -11.53 -0.83
CA VAL A 26 15.60 -10.80 0.38
C VAL A 26 16.72 -9.89 0.87
N PHE A 27 17.99 -10.31 0.76
CA PHE A 27 19.12 -9.46 1.09
C PHE A 27 19.18 -8.22 0.19
N HIS A 28 19.06 -8.38 -1.13
CA HIS A 28 19.05 -7.26 -2.08
C HIS A 28 17.87 -6.31 -1.82
N LEU A 29 16.67 -6.85 -1.64
CA LEU A 29 15.49 -6.07 -1.29
C LEU A 29 15.69 -5.31 0.03
N TYR A 30 16.23 -5.96 1.06
CA TYR A 30 16.49 -5.30 2.34
C TYR A 30 17.51 -4.18 2.22
N ALA A 31 18.63 -4.43 1.54
CA ALA A 31 19.75 -3.49 1.42
C ALA A 31 19.50 -2.34 0.42
N GLN A 32 18.56 -2.49 -0.52
CA GLN A 32 18.27 -1.49 -1.55
C GLN A 32 16.92 -0.80 -1.39
N VAL A 33 15.97 -1.44 -0.70
CA VAL A 33 14.59 -0.95 -0.58
C VAL A 33 14.23 -0.68 0.87
N ILE A 34 14.42 -1.63 1.79
CA ILE A 34 13.95 -1.46 3.17
C ILE A 34 14.87 -0.50 3.93
N ILE A 35 16.18 -0.79 3.95
CA ILE A 35 17.23 0.05 4.54
C ILE A 35 18.29 0.35 3.47
N PRO A 36 18.00 1.23 2.50
CA PRO A 36 18.94 1.62 1.48
C PRO A 36 20.08 2.46 2.08
N PRO A 37 21.26 2.43 1.46
CA PRO A 37 22.25 3.46 1.70
C PRO A 37 21.68 4.83 1.29
N ALA A 38 22.16 5.90 1.92
CA ALA A 38 21.73 7.25 1.58
C ALA A 38 22.01 7.55 0.09
N SER A 39 20.96 7.67 -0.72
CA SER A 39 21.06 7.95 -2.16
C SER A 39 19.88 8.81 -2.63
N PRO A 40 20.13 9.94 -3.33
CA PRO A 40 19.07 10.80 -3.86
C PRO A 40 18.18 10.13 -4.92
N ARG A 41 18.67 9.10 -5.62
CA ARG A 41 17.93 8.42 -6.71
C ARG A 41 16.81 7.51 -6.21
N ALA A 42 16.79 7.19 -4.92
CA ALA A 42 15.78 6.36 -4.29
C ALA A 42 14.73 7.18 -3.52
N SER A 43 14.72 8.51 -3.68
CA SER A 43 13.90 9.42 -2.89
C SER A 43 12.66 9.89 -3.64
N LEU A 44 11.57 10.10 -2.89
CA LEU A 44 10.35 10.72 -3.42
C LEU A 44 10.64 12.11 -4.02
N PRO A 45 9.98 12.49 -5.13
CA PRO A 45 10.15 13.82 -5.71
C PRO A 45 9.70 14.95 -4.78
N THR A 46 10.37 16.11 -4.88
CA THR A 46 10.00 17.32 -4.15
C THR A 46 8.54 17.76 -4.40
N ALA A 47 8.03 17.52 -5.60
CA ALA A 47 6.64 17.81 -5.96
C ALA A 47 5.64 17.08 -5.03
N TRP A 48 5.89 15.81 -4.74
CA TRP A 48 5.08 15.03 -3.80
C TRP A 48 5.08 15.65 -2.39
N HIS A 49 6.26 16.01 -1.89
CA HIS A 49 6.39 16.63 -0.56
C HIS A 49 5.68 17.98 -0.48
N LYS A 50 5.76 18.79 -1.54
CA LYS A 50 5.06 20.06 -1.65
C LYS A 50 3.54 19.86 -1.62
N LEU A 51 3.01 18.97 -2.45
CA LEU A 51 1.57 18.66 -2.48
C LEU A 51 1.07 18.23 -1.10
N ARG A 52 1.80 17.33 -0.43
CA ARG A 52 1.43 16.92 0.93
C ARG A 52 1.42 18.10 1.91
N ALA A 53 2.41 19.00 1.85
CA ALA A 53 2.48 20.17 2.70
C ALA A 53 1.30 21.14 2.44
N ASP A 54 0.90 21.31 1.19
CA ASP A 54 -0.26 22.11 0.79
C ASP A 54 -1.57 21.48 1.32
N PHE A 55 -1.71 20.15 1.21
CA PHE A 55 -2.86 19.43 1.72
C PHE A 55 -2.99 19.50 3.23
N LEU A 56 -1.89 19.43 3.97
CA LEU A 56 -1.88 19.59 5.44
C LEU A 56 -2.33 20.98 5.90
N GLN A 57 -2.36 21.97 5.01
CA GLN A 57 -2.84 23.33 5.29
C GLN A 57 -4.24 23.60 4.69
N ASN A 58 -4.75 22.70 3.86
CA ASN A 58 -6.00 22.87 3.13
C ASN A 58 -7.22 22.61 4.02
N LYS A 59 -7.97 23.68 4.31
CA LYS A 59 -9.16 23.66 5.18
C LYS A 59 -10.47 23.43 4.43
N THR A 60 -10.43 23.16 3.12
CA THR A 60 -11.64 22.84 2.35
C THR A 60 -12.31 21.58 2.92
N PRO A 61 -13.59 21.65 3.31
CA PRO A 61 -14.31 20.50 3.84
C PRO A 61 -14.71 19.54 2.71
N LEU A 62 -14.58 18.24 2.97
CA LEU A 62 -15.12 17.17 2.15
C LEU A 62 -16.16 16.40 2.97
N ALA A 63 -17.37 16.30 2.43
CA ALA A 63 -18.47 15.57 3.05
C ALA A 63 -18.65 14.21 2.38
N PHE A 64 -18.27 13.15 3.07
CA PHE A 64 -18.46 11.76 2.63
C PHE A 64 -18.66 10.84 3.82
N GLU A 65 -19.20 9.65 3.57
CA GLU A 65 -19.31 8.59 4.57
C GLU A 65 -18.03 7.76 4.61
N GLU A 66 -17.45 7.55 5.80
CA GLU A 66 -16.28 6.69 5.95
C GLU A 66 -16.68 5.21 5.80
N ILE A 67 -16.10 4.55 4.79
CA ILE A 67 -16.23 3.12 4.53
C ILE A 67 -15.00 2.43 5.13
N GLY A 68 -15.18 1.45 6.03
CA GLY A 68 -14.08 0.66 6.61
C GLY A 68 -14.00 0.62 8.14
N ALA A 69 -12.86 0.20 8.69
CA ALA A 69 -12.61 0.09 10.14
C ALA A 69 -12.41 1.44 10.89
N GLY A 70 -12.68 2.57 10.24
CA GLY A 70 -12.53 3.92 10.81
C GLY A 70 -13.21 4.12 12.18
N SER A 71 -12.74 5.13 12.91
CA SER A 71 -13.19 5.45 14.27
C SER A 71 -14.72 5.52 14.37
N LYS A 72 -15.31 4.63 15.18
CA LYS A 72 -16.76 4.53 15.43
C LYS A 72 -17.41 5.85 15.91
N GLN A 73 -16.63 6.87 16.27
CA GLN A 73 -17.10 8.12 16.87
C GLN A 73 -17.41 9.26 15.87
N LEU A 74 -17.14 9.12 14.56
CA LEU A 74 -17.27 10.24 13.60
C LEU A 74 -18.25 9.99 12.44
N ARG A 75 -19.14 9.00 12.57
CA ARG A 75 -20.18 8.66 11.57
C ARG A 75 -21.25 9.74 11.34
N ARG A 76 -21.15 10.94 11.91
CA ARG A 76 -22.19 11.99 11.82
C ARG A 76 -21.60 13.37 11.50
N SER A 77 -21.71 13.73 10.21
CA SER A 77 -22.32 14.99 9.74
C SER A 77 -21.61 16.35 9.87
N SER A 78 -20.28 16.45 9.91
CA SER A 78 -19.62 17.79 9.80
C SER A 78 -18.60 17.96 8.67
N GLY A 79 -18.33 16.92 7.87
CA GLY A 79 -17.29 16.95 6.84
C GLY A 79 -15.88 17.05 7.46
N ARG A 80 -14.91 16.36 6.88
CA ARG A 80 -13.51 16.46 7.31
C ARG A 80 -12.79 17.37 6.33
N THR A 81 -11.90 18.23 6.81
CA THR A 81 -11.07 19.03 5.90
C THR A 81 -10.04 18.15 5.20
N ILE A 82 -9.58 18.56 4.02
CA ILE A 82 -8.47 17.88 3.31
C ILE A 82 -7.26 17.71 4.24
N ALA A 83 -6.92 18.72 5.03
CA ALA A 83 -5.86 18.64 6.03
C ALA A 83 -6.09 17.55 7.08
N GLN A 84 -7.31 17.45 7.63
CA GLN A 84 -7.64 16.42 8.62
C GLN A 84 -7.57 15.01 8.03
N ILE A 85 -8.02 14.83 6.79
CA ILE A 85 -7.95 13.54 6.09
C ILE A 85 -6.48 13.19 5.81
N THR A 86 -5.71 14.16 5.31
CA THR A 86 -4.29 14.02 4.98
C THR A 86 -3.43 13.69 6.19
N HIS A 87 -3.82 14.19 7.36
CA HIS A 87 -3.13 13.91 8.62
C HIS A 87 -3.39 12.49 9.14
N THR A 88 -4.62 11.98 9.05
CA THR A 88 -4.97 10.72 9.74
C THR A 88 -5.12 9.51 8.84
N ALA A 89 -5.37 9.70 7.55
CA ALA A 89 -5.77 8.62 6.64
C ALA A 89 -4.91 8.54 5.37
N ALA A 90 -4.27 9.64 4.95
CA ALA A 90 -3.39 9.57 3.80
C ALA A 90 -2.06 8.88 4.12
N THR A 91 -1.49 8.23 3.10
CA THR A 91 -0.16 7.62 3.13
C THR A 91 0.88 8.57 3.73
N THR A 92 1.60 8.10 4.76
CA THR A 92 2.64 8.89 5.43
C THR A 92 3.89 9.02 4.55
N PRO A 93 4.77 10.02 4.79
CA PRO A 93 6.00 10.17 4.00
C PRO A 93 6.89 8.94 4.01
N ALA A 94 7.02 8.26 5.15
CA ALA A 94 7.79 7.04 5.26
C ALA A 94 7.21 5.89 4.43
N LYS A 95 5.88 5.70 4.50
CA LYS A 95 5.17 4.67 3.74
C LYS A 95 5.24 4.95 2.24
N ALA A 96 4.99 6.19 1.84
CA ALA A 96 5.14 6.63 0.45
C ALA A 96 6.56 6.40 -0.07
N GLN A 97 7.57 6.67 0.75
CA GLN A 97 8.97 6.46 0.39
C GLN A 97 9.31 4.96 0.25
N LEU A 98 8.74 4.10 1.08
CA LEU A 98 8.86 2.65 0.94
C LEU A 98 8.17 2.16 -0.34
N LEU A 99 6.93 2.60 -0.62
CA LEU A 99 6.21 2.26 -1.85
C LEU A 99 6.97 2.68 -3.10
N TYR A 100 7.47 3.92 -3.13
CA TYR A 100 8.32 4.42 -4.22
C TYR A 100 9.51 3.49 -4.49
N ARG A 101 10.22 3.07 -3.42
CA ARG A 101 11.38 2.17 -3.54
C ARG A 101 10.98 0.75 -3.96
N LEU A 102 9.87 0.23 -3.45
CA LEU A 102 9.34 -1.09 -3.83
C LEU A 102 8.95 -1.12 -5.31
N VAL A 103 8.22 -0.11 -5.78
CA VAL A 103 7.86 0.04 -7.20
C VAL A 103 9.10 0.21 -8.06
N SER A 104 10.05 1.06 -7.63
CA SER A 104 11.33 1.24 -8.33
C SER A 104 12.12 -0.07 -8.45
N PHE A 105 12.08 -0.92 -7.42
CA PHE A 105 12.76 -2.21 -7.41
C PHE A 105 12.06 -3.25 -8.29
N CYS A 106 10.73 -3.30 -8.24
CA CYS A 106 9.94 -4.29 -9.00
C CYS A 106 9.80 -3.92 -10.47
N GLN A 107 9.89 -2.64 -10.84
CA GLN A 107 9.65 -2.12 -12.19
C GLN A 107 8.34 -2.66 -12.82
N PRO A 108 7.19 -2.57 -12.12
CA PRO A 108 5.95 -3.17 -12.59
C PRO A 108 5.35 -2.40 -13.78
N LEU A 109 4.62 -3.10 -14.66
CA LEU A 109 3.89 -2.49 -15.77
C LEU A 109 2.39 -2.34 -15.46
N GLN A 110 1.81 -3.26 -14.68
CA GLN A 110 0.44 -3.15 -14.22
C GLN A 110 0.37 -3.10 -12.68
N VAL A 111 -0.07 -1.95 -12.18
CA VAL A 111 -0.16 -1.66 -10.75
C VAL A 111 -1.60 -1.43 -10.33
N LEU A 112 -1.93 -1.92 -9.14
CA LEU A 112 -3.23 -1.73 -8.49
C LEU A 112 -3.05 -1.07 -7.12
N GLU A 113 -3.98 -0.20 -6.75
CA GLU A 113 -4.11 0.35 -5.42
C GLU A 113 -5.56 0.21 -4.95
N LEU A 114 -5.77 -0.38 -3.78
CA LEU A 114 -7.06 -0.40 -3.11
C LEU A 114 -7.03 0.62 -1.99
N GLY A 115 -7.77 1.73 -2.15
CA GLY A 115 -7.76 2.86 -1.21
C GLY A 115 -6.95 4.05 -1.71
N THR A 116 -7.53 4.87 -2.60
CA THR A 116 -6.87 6.07 -3.15
C THR A 116 -6.69 7.19 -2.13
N CYS A 117 -7.70 7.42 -1.28
CA CYS A 117 -7.78 8.56 -0.36
C CYS A 117 -7.62 9.90 -1.12
N VAL A 118 -6.67 10.74 -0.72
CA VAL A 118 -6.34 12.02 -1.39
C VAL A 118 -5.30 11.87 -2.51
N GLY A 119 -4.95 10.64 -2.91
CA GLY A 119 -4.06 10.37 -4.05
C GLY A 119 -2.55 10.42 -3.77
N LEU A 120 -2.13 10.62 -2.51
CA LEU A 120 -0.70 10.67 -2.17
C LEU A 120 0.01 9.32 -2.33
N GLY A 121 -0.64 8.20 -1.97
CA GLY A 121 -0.10 6.85 -2.19
C GLY A 121 0.06 6.54 -3.67
N THR A 122 -1.00 6.80 -4.44
CA THR A 122 -1.04 6.68 -5.90
C THR A 122 0.12 7.42 -6.57
N LEU A 123 0.31 8.71 -6.24
CA LEU A 123 1.40 9.51 -6.82
C LEU A 123 2.78 9.00 -6.43
N ALA A 124 2.96 8.57 -5.17
CA ALA A 124 4.23 8.01 -4.72
C ALA A 124 4.64 6.79 -5.55
N MET A 125 3.68 5.91 -5.87
CA MET A 125 3.91 4.79 -6.78
C MET A 125 4.12 5.25 -8.22
N ALA A 126 3.27 6.16 -8.72
CA ALA A 126 3.34 6.65 -10.10
C ALA A 126 4.70 7.26 -10.45
N TYR A 127 5.31 8.03 -9.55
CA TYR A 127 6.64 8.62 -9.77
C TYR A 127 7.77 7.60 -9.91
N ALA A 128 7.59 6.36 -9.42
CA ALA A 128 8.58 5.29 -9.51
C ALA A 128 8.36 4.36 -10.70
N LEU A 129 7.23 4.50 -11.41
CA LEU A 129 6.86 3.58 -12.47
C LEU A 129 7.72 3.76 -13.73
N PRO A 130 8.04 2.66 -14.43
CA PRO A 130 8.63 2.74 -15.76
C PRO A 130 7.65 3.37 -16.76
N PRO A 131 8.14 4.02 -17.84
CA PRO A 131 7.27 4.56 -18.89
C PRO A 131 6.30 3.50 -19.42
N GLN A 132 5.08 3.91 -19.75
CA GLN A 132 4.01 3.04 -20.26
C GLN A 132 3.40 2.07 -19.24
N ALA A 133 3.80 2.14 -17.95
CA ALA A 133 3.07 1.44 -16.91
C ALA A 133 1.68 2.06 -16.69
N SER A 134 0.75 1.22 -16.26
CA SER A 134 -0.62 1.59 -15.90
C SER A 134 -0.86 1.36 -14.41
N LEU A 135 -1.47 2.34 -13.75
CA LEU A 135 -1.85 2.29 -12.34
C LEU A 135 -3.37 2.45 -12.23
N PHE A 136 -4.04 1.42 -11.69
CA PHE A 136 -5.45 1.47 -11.34
C PHE A 136 -5.61 1.72 -9.85
N THR A 137 -6.38 2.72 -9.46
CA THR A 137 -6.62 3.05 -8.06
C THR A 137 -8.11 3.11 -7.74
N PHE A 138 -8.51 2.61 -6.58
CA PHE A 138 -9.91 2.41 -6.23
C PHE A 138 -10.31 3.28 -5.04
N GLU A 139 -11.37 4.08 -5.23
CA GLU A 139 -11.88 5.00 -4.21
C GLU A 139 -13.40 4.85 -4.03
N GLY A 140 -13.82 4.59 -2.79
CA GLY A 140 -15.23 4.41 -2.45
C GLY A 140 -15.99 5.71 -2.20
N ALA A 141 -15.30 6.78 -1.82
CA ALA A 141 -15.89 8.07 -1.51
C ALA A 141 -15.83 9.03 -2.72
N PRO A 142 -16.97 9.40 -3.35
CA PRO A 142 -16.96 10.24 -4.54
C PRO A 142 -16.21 11.57 -4.41
N PRO A 143 -16.29 12.32 -3.28
CA PRO A 143 -15.51 13.56 -3.13
C PRO A 143 -14.00 13.35 -3.11
N LEU A 144 -13.52 12.21 -2.59
CA LEU A 144 -12.10 11.85 -2.60
C LEU A 144 -11.66 11.41 -4.00
N ALA A 145 -12.52 10.67 -4.71
CA ALA A 145 -12.29 10.29 -6.09
C ALA A 145 -12.09 11.54 -6.97
N SER A 146 -13.03 12.49 -6.92
CA SER A 146 -12.93 13.73 -7.70
C SER A 146 -11.72 14.60 -7.33
N LEU A 147 -11.36 14.67 -6.03
CA LEU A 147 -10.14 15.37 -5.62
C LEU A 147 -8.90 14.69 -6.22
N SER A 148 -8.84 13.36 -6.15
CA SER A 148 -7.70 12.58 -6.62
C SER A 148 -7.52 12.66 -8.13
N GLU A 149 -8.60 12.66 -8.91
CA GLU A 149 -8.53 12.89 -10.38
C GLU A 149 -7.85 14.22 -10.70
N VAL A 150 -8.27 15.32 -10.07
CA VAL A 150 -7.66 16.65 -10.26
C VAL A 150 -6.18 16.65 -9.87
N VAL A 151 -5.84 15.92 -8.80
CA VAL A 151 -4.44 15.77 -8.37
C VAL A 151 -3.60 15.04 -9.42
N PHE A 152 -4.13 13.95 -9.98
CA PHE A 152 -3.41 13.16 -10.98
C PHE A 152 -3.19 13.97 -12.26
N GLU A 153 -4.21 14.69 -12.73
CA GLU A 153 -4.09 15.58 -13.89
C GLU A 153 -2.97 16.63 -13.73
N GLN A 154 -2.74 17.11 -12.51
CA GLN A 154 -1.78 18.18 -12.24
C GLN A 154 -0.39 17.69 -11.88
N GLN A 155 -0.26 16.51 -11.30
CA GLN A 155 0.96 16.07 -10.61
C GLN A 155 1.55 14.77 -11.16
N ALA A 156 0.76 13.93 -11.83
CA ALA A 156 1.25 12.65 -12.32
C ALA A 156 2.29 12.83 -13.44
N PRO A 157 3.28 11.93 -13.55
CA PRO A 157 4.16 11.89 -14.71
C PRO A 157 3.35 11.66 -16.00
N ALA A 158 3.67 12.40 -17.07
CA ALA A 158 2.89 12.39 -18.30
C ALA A 158 2.92 11.03 -19.03
N GLU A 159 3.94 10.22 -18.78
CA GLU A 159 4.13 8.90 -19.41
C GLU A 159 3.41 7.76 -18.68
N ILE A 160 2.74 8.06 -17.55
CA ILE A 160 2.07 7.06 -16.71
C ILE A 160 0.56 7.21 -16.86
N SER A 161 -0.11 6.11 -17.18
CA SER A 161 -1.56 6.06 -17.21
C SER A 161 -2.09 5.77 -15.80
N ILE A 162 -2.80 6.73 -15.20
CA ILE A 162 -3.51 6.53 -13.93
C ILE A 162 -5.01 6.47 -14.23
N SER A 163 -5.66 5.37 -13.83
CA SER A 163 -7.10 5.17 -13.97
C SER A 163 -7.74 5.03 -12.59
N LEU A 164 -8.60 5.97 -12.23
CA LEU A 164 -9.37 5.90 -10.99
C LEU A 164 -10.67 5.13 -11.22
N VAL A 165 -10.93 4.14 -10.38
CA VAL A 165 -12.17 3.35 -10.38
C VAL A 165 -12.98 3.75 -9.15
N ALA A 166 -13.99 4.59 -9.36
CA ALA A 166 -14.88 5.05 -8.30
C ALA A 166 -15.94 3.99 -7.95
N GLY A 167 -16.17 3.77 -6.67
CA GLY A 167 -17.24 2.90 -6.17
C GLY A 167 -16.79 1.90 -5.11
N HIS A 168 -17.74 1.12 -4.61
CA HIS A 168 -17.48 0.16 -3.54
C HIS A 168 -16.61 -1.00 -4.03
N LEU A 169 -15.49 -1.27 -3.35
CA LEU A 169 -14.51 -2.29 -3.73
C LEU A 169 -15.11 -3.68 -3.95
N ASP A 170 -16.05 -4.11 -3.11
CA ASP A 170 -16.72 -5.41 -3.27
C ASP A 170 -17.46 -5.57 -4.62
N GLN A 171 -17.72 -4.48 -5.35
CA GLN A 171 -18.33 -4.50 -6.68
C GLN A 171 -17.29 -4.19 -7.77
N THR A 172 -16.48 -3.16 -7.55
CA THR A 172 -15.57 -2.64 -8.58
C THR A 172 -14.34 -3.53 -8.77
N LEU A 173 -13.80 -4.13 -7.70
CA LEU A 173 -12.60 -4.96 -7.80
C LEU A 173 -12.86 -6.28 -8.56
N PRO A 174 -13.93 -7.06 -8.29
CA PRO A 174 -14.24 -8.24 -9.11
C PRO A 174 -14.52 -7.92 -10.58
N ALA A 175 -15.21 -6.80 -10.85
CA ALA A 175 -15.47 -6.35 -12.21
C ALA A 175 -14.15 -6.06 -12.95
N TRP A 176 -13.27 -5.27 -12.35
CA TRP A 176 -11.94 -4.98 -12.90
C TRP A 176 -11.12 -6.27 -13.08
N ALA A 177 -11.08 -7.15 -12.08
CA ALA A 177 -10.34 -8.40 -12.13
C ALA A 177 -10.82 -9.33 -13.26
N SER A 178 -12.10 -9.27 -13.64
CA SER A 178 -12.64 -10.06 -14.75
C SER A 178 -12.18 -9.60 -16.14
N GLU A 179 -11.73 -8.35 -16.25
CA GLU A 179 -11.26 -7.73 -17.50
C GLU A 179 -9.73 -7.78 -17.65
N HIS A 180 -9.03 -8.20 -16.60
CA HIS A 180 -7.57 -8.24 -16.54
C HIS A 180 -7.11 -9.68 -16.33
N THR A 181 -5.86 -9.97 -16.71
CA THR A 181 -5.29 -11.33 -16.62
C THR A 181 -3.98 -11.39 -15.84
N ARG A 182 -3.48 -10.24 -15.40
CA ARG A 182 -2.16 -10.11 -14.79
C ARG A 182 -2.11 -8.94 -13.83
N ILE A 183 -1.38 -9.07 -12.74
CA ILE A 183 -0.98 -7.93 -11.91
C ILE A 183 0.49 -8.06 -11.52
N ASP A 184 1.27 -6.97 -11.64
CA ASP A 184 2.69 -6.98 -11.28
C ASP A 184 2.91 -6.45 -9.86
N PHE A 185 2.11 -5.46 -9.45
CA PHE A 185 2.19 -4.86 -8.12
C PHE A 185 0.81 -4.48 -7.60
N ALA A 186 0.51 -4.75 -6.33
CA ALA A 186 -0.69 -4.22 -5.68
C ALA A 186 -0.36 -3.62 -4.32
N PHE A 187 -0.96 -2.48 -4.00
CA PHE A 187 -1.00 -1.93 -2.65
C PHE A 187 -2.43 -2.00 -2.10
N LEU A 188 -2.62 -2.72 -0.99
CA LEU A 188 -3.91 -2.93 -0.34
C LEU A 188 -3.96 -2.10 0.95
N ASP A 189 -4.58 -0.92 0.86
CA ASP A 189 -4.74 0.08 1.93
C ASP A 189 -6.23 0.41 2.14
N ALA A 190 -7.05 -0.64 2.21
CA ALA A 190 -8.50 -0.50 2.28
C ALA A 190 -9.13 -1.40 3.34
N ASN A 191 -10.18 -0.87 3.98
CA ASN A 191 -11.09 -1.54 4.93
C ASN A 191 -10.45 -1.96 6.28
N HIS A 192 -9.24 -2.54 6.27
CA HIS A 192 -8.47 -3.02 7.43
C HIS A 192 -9.27 -3.95 8.37
N ARG A 193 -9.96 -4.92 7.76
CA ARG A 193 -10.75 -5.95 8.44
C ARG A 193 -10.43 -7.31 7.84
N PHE A 194 -10.59 -8.37 8.64
CA PHE A 194 -10.13 -9.71 8.28
C PHE A 194 -10.74 -10.18 6.96
N GLU A 195 -12.06 -10.18 6.91
CA GLU A 195 -12.82 -10.78 5.81
C GLU A 195 -12.69 -10.00 4.48
N PRO A 196 -12.78 -8.65 4.46
CA PRO A 196 -12.56 -7.89 3.23
C PRO A 196 -11.13 -8.01 2.71
N THR A 197 -10.12 -7.96 3.58
CA THR A 197 -8.71 -8.10 3.18
C THR A 197 -8.45 -9.45 2.51
N LEU A 198 -8.97 -10.55 3.07
CA LEU A 198 -8.86 -11.87 2.45
C LEU A 198 -9.63 -11.97 1.14
N ARG A 199 -10.86 -11.43 1.06
CA ARG A 199 -11.61 -11.41 -0.20
C ARG A 199 -10.84 -10.69 -1.30
N TYR A 200 -10.24 -9.53 -1.00
CA TYR A 200 -9.47 -8.78 -2.00
C TYR A 200 -8.22 -9.55 -2.43
N PHE A 201 -7.51 -10.17 -1.48
CA PHE A 201 -6.39 -11.06 -1.78
C PHE A 201 -6.81 -12.22 -2.71
N ASP A 202 -7.89 -12.93 -2.37
CA ASP A 202 -8.40 -14.05 -3.16
C ASP A 202 -8.86 -13.62 -4.56
N THR A 203 -9.42 -12.42 -4.69
CA THR A 203 -9.83 -11.84 -5.98
C THR A 203 -8.63 -11.56 -6.88
N LEU A 204 -7.51 -11.13 -6.30
CA LEU A 204 -6.28 -10.82 -7.04
C LEU A 204 -5.40 -12.04 -7.31
N LEU A 205 -5.55 -13.10 -6.53
CA LEU A 205 -4.69 -14.27 -6.60
C LEU A 205 -4.61 -14.91 -8.01
N PRO A 206 -5.71 -15.05 -8.79
CA PRO A 206 -5.66 -15.59 -10.15
C PRO A 206 -4.85 -14.73 -11.14
N LEU A 207 -4.65 -13.44 -10.85
CA LEU A 207 -3.89 -12.50 -11.68
C LEU A 207 -2.39 -12.52 -11.35
N CYS A 208 -2.01 -13.16 -10.23
CA CYS A 208 -0.64 -13.16 -9.73
C CYS A 208 0.26 -14.14 -10.52
N HIS A 209 1.48 -13.70 -10.79
CA HIS A 209 2.54 -14.47 -11.45
C HIS A 209 3.82 -14.49 -10.59
N GLU A 210 4.88 -15.15 -11.09
CA GLU A 210 6.14 -15.41 -10.37
C GLU A 210 6.74 -14.14 -9.73
N ASP A 211 6.61 -12.99 -10.40
CA ASP A 211 7.23 -11.73 -9.99
C ASP A 211 6.23 -10.73 -9.40
N THR A 212 4.96 -11.13 -9.20
CA THR A 212 3.97 -10.27 -8.55
C THR A 212 4.38 -9.94 -7.11
N CYS A 213 4.23 -8.67 -6.74
CA CYS A 213 4.41 -8.16 -5.39
C CYS A 213 3.08 -7.60 -4.87
N LEU A 214 2.56 -8.13 -3.74
CA LEU A 214 1.44 -7.50 -3.05
C LEU A 214 1.92 -6.91 -1.72
N VAL A 215 1.48 -5.69 -1.45
CA VAL A 215 1.82 -4.92 -0.26
C VAL A 215 0.53 -4.67 0.52
N PHE A 216 0.53 -5.02 1.80
CA PHE A 216 -0.61 -4.90 2.70
C PHE A 216 -0.33 -3.87 3.75
N ASP A 217 -1.27 -2.95 3.94
CA ASP A 217 -1.15 -1.92 4.94
C ASP A 217 -1.67 -2.36 6.31
N ASP A 218 -1.04 -1.86 7.37
CA ASP A 218 -1.53 -1.92 8.74
C ASP A 218 -1.76 -3.37 9.25
N ILE A 219 -0.85 -4.29 8.90
CA ILE A 219 -0.94 -5.74 9.19
C ILE A 219 -1.07 -6.08 10.69
N HIS A 220 -0.63 -5.20 11.60
CA HIS A 220 -0.77 -5.37 13.06
C HIS A 220 -1.75 -4.39 13.72
N TRP A 221 -2.52 -3.63 12.93
CA TRP A 221 -3.42 -2.58 13.43
C TRP A 221 -4.50 -3.10 14.39
N SER A 222 -5.02 -4.29 14.10
CA SER A 222 -6.10 -4.92 14.85
C SER A 222 -5.90 -6.44 14.92
N ALA A 223 -6.62 -7.12 15.81
CA ALA A 223 -6.63 -8.58 15.85
C ALA A 223 -7.15 -9.20 14.55
N GLU A 224 -8.05 -8.50 13.85
CA GLU A 224 -8.53 -8.90 12.54
C GLU A 224 -7.44 -8.82 11.48
N MET A 225 -6.62 -7.75 11.50
CA MET A 225 -5.50 -7.61 10.57
C MET A 225 -4.36 -8.59 10.88
N GLU A 226 -4.07 -8.86 12.16
CA GLU A 226 -3.10 -9.90 12.55
C GLU A 226 -3.52 -11.25 11.96
N ALA A 227 -4.80 -11.63 12.14
CA ALA A 227 -5.34 -12.88 11.63
C ALA A 227 -5.31 -12.92 10.08
N ALA A 228 -5.60 -11.81 9.41
CA ALA A 228 -5.56 -11.74 7.95
C ALA A 228 -4.12 -11.93 7.44
N TRP A 229 -3.17 -11.24 8.06
CA TRP A 229 -1.75 -11.36 7.72
C TRP A 229 -1.20 -12.77 7.95
N GLU A 230 -1.53 -13.39 9.08
CA GLU A 230 -1.17 -14.79 9.37
C GLU A 230 -1.75 -15.74 8.31
N THR A 231 -3.02 -15.54 7.92
CA THR A 231 -3.70 -16.35 6.90
C THR A 231 -3.04 -16.19 5.53
N ILE A 232 -2.75 -14.95 5.10
CA ILE A 232 -2.07 -14.65 3.83
C ILE A 232 -0.67 -15.29 3.82
N CYS A 233 0.11 -15.15 4.90
CA CYS A 233 1.43 -15.76 5.00
C CYS A 233 1.37 -17.29 4.87
N GLN A 234 0.30 -17.92 5.36
CA GLN A 234 0.12 -19.38 5.31
C GLN A 234 -0.42 -19.88 3.97
N HIS A 235 -1.03 -19.02 3.15
CA HIS A 235 -1.60 -19.39 1.85
C HIS A 235 -0.59 -20.10 0.92
N GLU A 236 -0.99 -21.20 0.28
CA GLU A 236 -0.08 -22.09 -0.47
C GLU A 236 0.65 -21.39 -1.62
N SER A 237 0.00 -20.43 -2.27
CA SER A 237 0.58 -19.67 -3.38
C SER A 237 1.65 -18.67 -2.93
N VAL A 238 1.60 -18.21 -1.67
CA VAL A 238 2.58 -17.25 -1.12
C VAL A 238 3.86 -18.00 -0.76
N THR A 239 4.94 -17.70 -1.47
CA THR A 239 6.25 -18.34 -1.26
C THR A 239 7.22 -17.46 -0.48
N LEU A 240 7.02 -16.15 -0.45
CA LEU A 240 7.81 -15.26 0.38
C LEU A 240 6.91 -14.20 1.00
N SER A 241 7.01 -14.05 2.32
CA SER A 241 6.34 -12.99 3.07
C SER A 241 7.35 -12.24 3.93
N LEU A 242 7.21 -10.91 3.97
CA LEU A 242 8.04 -9.99 4.72
C LEU A 242 7.15 -9.15 5.62
N ASP A 243 7.45 -9.15 6.90
CA ASP A 243 6.77 -8.37 7.91
C ASP A 243 7.67 -7.20 8.30
N LEU A 244 7.24 -5.99 7.93
CA LEU A 244 7.87 -4.71 8.25
C LEU A 244 7.06 -3.95 9.31
N PHE A 245 6.33 -4.69 10.14
CA PHE A 245 5.40 -4.25 11.17
C PHE A 245 4.15 -3.51 10.67
N ASN A 246 4.30 -2.30 10.13
CA ASN A 246 3.14 -1.56 9.60
C ASN A 246 2.81 -2.01 8.16
N ILE A 247 3.71 -2.73 7.50
CA ILE A 247 3.57 -3.16 6.11
C ILE A 247 3.91 -4.64 6.01
N GLY A 248 3.03 -5.41 5.38
CA GLY A 248 3.30 -6.76 4.91
C GLY A 248 3.63 -6.73 3.42
N VAL A 249 4.62 -7.51 2.99
CA VAL A 249 4.93 -7.68 1.56
C VAL A 249 4.96 -9.17 1.23
N VAL A 250 4.29 -9.58 0.15
CA VAL A 250 4.33 -10.97 -0.32
C VAL A 250 4.73 -11.08 -1.78
N PHE A 251 5.41 -12.18 -2.11
CA PHE A 251 5.80 -12.57 -3.45
C PHE A 251 5.43 -14.03 -3.73
N PHE A 252 5.27 -14.36 -5.01
CA PHE A 252 4.80 -15.67 -5.50
C PHE A 252 5.89 -16.44 -6.28
N ARG A 253 7.15 -16.24 -5.91
CA ARG A 253 8.33 -16.85 -6.55
C ARG A 253 8.31 -18.37 -6.36
N ARG A 254 7.82 -19.14 -7.34
CA ARG A 254 7.58 -20.60 -7.24
C ARG A 254 8.88 -21.41 -7.22
N LYS A 255 10.00 -20.82 -7.65
CA LYS A 255 11.32 -21.48 -7.71
C LYS A 255 12.13 -21.43 -6.41
N GLN A 256 11.54 -21.01 -5.29
CA GLN A 256 12.20 -20.97 -3.98
C GLN A 256 11.31 -21.58 -2.90
N PRO A 257 11.89 -22.11 -1.80
CA PRO A 257 11.09 -22.61 -0.70
C PRO A 257 10.25 -21.49 -0.08
N LYS A 258 9.13 -21.89 0.54
CA LYS A 258 8.30 -20.96 1.29
C LYS A 258 9.06 -20.37 2.47
N GLN A 259 9.10 -19.05 2.58
CA GLN A 259 9.83 -18.34 3.63
C GLN A 259 9.02 -17.16 4.18
N HIS A 260 9.20 -16.89 5.47
CA HIS A 260 8.66 -15.73 6.16
C HIS A 260 9.78 -15.02 6.91
N PHE A 261 9.87 -13.70 6.77
CA PHE A 261 10.86 -12.88 7.44
C PHE A 261 10.20 -11.70 8.15
N VAL A 262 10.49 -11.55 9.45
CA VAL A 262 10.26 -10.29 10.16
C VAL A 262 11.53 -9.47 10.03
N LEU A 263 11.45 -8.27 9.45
CA LEU A 263 12.62 -7.46 9.10
C LEU A 263 12.53 -6.09 9.74
N TRP A 264 13.66 -5.61 10.28
CA TRP A 264 13.73 -4.30 10.89
C TRP A 264 13.49 -3.19 9.85
N HIS A 265 12.59 -2.26 10.15
CA HIS A 265 12.31 -1.09 9.32
C HIS A 265 12.25 0.15 10.22
N THR A 266 12.94 1.22 9.84
CA THR A 266 13.20 2.37 10.72
C THR A 266 12.06 3.39 10.78
N SER A 267 10.92 3.10 10.16
CA SER A 267 9.84 4.07 10.04
C SER A 267 8.53 3.49 10.57
N PHE A 268 8.24 3.84 11.83
CA PHE A 268 6.99 3.62 12.53
C PHE A 268 6.25 4.95 12.65
#